data_AF-A0A6P1V1L5-F1
#
_entry.id   AF-A0A6P1V1L5-F1
#
_cell.length_a   1.000
_cell.length_b   1.000
_cell.length_c   1.000
_cell.angle_alpha   90.00
_cell.angle_beta   90.00
_cell.angle_gamma   90.00
#
_symmetry.space_group_name_H-M   'P 1'
#
loop_
_entity.id
_entity.type
_entity.pdbx_description
1 polymer ?
#
loop_
_entity_poly.entity_id
_entity_poly.type
_entity_poly.pdbx_seq_one_letter_code
_entity_poly.pdbx_strand_id
1 'polypeptide(L)'
;MIHLIIEDRENAPNYIPLIHRHLPHLAMSAIKQNLNASGYVTSFDENKICDDILEEQNPIGNFLNLIKVLKNRGAQLKFIEQTGDEPGEELPLSQVLNYVERGLDIARRIEREGGQN
;
A
#
# COMPACT_ATOMS: atom_id res chain seq x y z
N MET A 1 9.09 6.53 0.21
CA MET A 1 8.04 5.57 0.61
C MET A 1 6.69 6.25 0.40
N ILE A 2 5.67 5.56 -0.10
CA ILE A 2 4.32 6.11 -0.29
C ILE A 2 3.40 5.57 0.80
N HIS A 3 2.72 6.45 1.52
CA HIS A 3 1.73 6.05 2.53
C HIS A 3 0.31 6.11 1.95
N LEU A 4 -0.49 5.07 2.18
CA LEU A 4 -1.94 5.13 1.97
C LEU A 4 -2.62 5.57 3.28
N ILE A 5 -3.34 6.68 3.22
CA ILE A 5 -4.08 7.28 4.33
C ILE A 5 -5.57 7.12 4.09
N ILE A 6 -6.32 6.79 5.14
CA ILE A 6 -7.77 7.03 5.19
C ILE A 6 -7.96 8.33 5.98
N GLU A 7 -8.48 9.36 5.31
CA GLU A 7 -8.62 10.70 5.92
C GLU A 7 -9.68 10.72 7.01
N ASP A 8 -10.72 9.90 6.86
CA ASP A 8 -11.75 9.69 7.88
C ASP A 8 -11.25 8.73 8.96
N ARG A 9 -10.50 9.28 9.93
CA ARG A 9 -9.91 8.51 11.03
C ARG A 9 -10.94 7.83 11.93
N GLU A 10 -12.12 8.41 12.10
CA GLU A 10 -13.17 7.83 12.96
C GLU A 10 -13.76 6.57 12.33
N ASN A 11 -13.95 6.57 11.01
CA ASN A 11 -14.42 5.40 10.28
C ASN A 11 -13.29 4.47 9.82
N ALA A 12 -12.02 4.88 9.89
CA ALA A 12 -10.87 4.08 9.50
C ALA A 12 -10.86 2.63 10.04
N PRO A 13 -11.22 2.38 11.32
CA PRO A 13 -11.30 1.02 11.87
C PRO A 13 -12.29 0.10 11.15
N ASN A 14 -13.37 0.64 10.57
CA ASN A 14 -14.39 -0.15 9.86
C ASN A 14 -13.87 -0.75 8.55
N TYR A 15 -12.78 -0.21 8.01
CA TYR A 15 -12.17 -0.70 6.78
C TYR A 15 -11.09 -1.77 7.01
N ILE A 16 -10.64 -1.98 8.26
CA ILE A 16 -9.56 -2.94 8.59
C ILE A 16 -9.83 -4.35 8.04
N PRO A 17 -11.03 -4.94 8.22
CA PRO A 17 -11.30 -6.28 7.68
C PRO A 17 -11.24 -6.32 6.14
N LEU A 18 -11.63 -5.23 5.47
CA LEU A 18 -11.58 -5.12 4.01
C LEU A 18 -10.14 -4.99 3.51
N ILE A 19 -9.31 -4.20 4.20
CA ILE A 19 -7.89 -4.04 3.89
C ILE A 19 -7.18 -5.39 4.04
N HIS A 20 -7.33 -6.05 5.19
CA HIS A 20 -6.68 -7.34 5.44
C HIS A 20 -7.14 -8.43 4.46
N ARG A 21 -8.40 -8.41 4.00
CA ARG A 21 -8.87 -9.35 2.98
C ARG A 21 -8.14 -9.21 1.64
N HIS A 22 -7.74 -7.99 1.25
CA HIS A 22 -7.07 -7.72 -0.03
C HIS A 22 -5.55 -7.65 0.09
N LEU A 23 -5.03 -7.47 1.31
CA LEU A 23 -3.61 -7.48 1.66
C LEU A 23 -3.43 -8.42 2.86
N PRO A 24 -3.61 -9.74 2.67
CA PRO A 24 -3.61 -10.71 3.77
C PRO A 24 -2.25 -10.87 4.46
N HIS A 25 -1.16 -10.52 3.77
CA HIS A 25 0.19 -10.46 4.33
C HIS A 25 0.32 -9.36 5.41
N LEU A 26 -0.47 -8.28 5.33
CA LEU A 26 -0.47 -7.24 6.37
C LEU A 26 -1.15 -7.74 7.63
N ALA A 27 -0.39 -7.86 8.71
CA ALA A 27 -0.92 -8.22 10.02
C ALA A 27 -1.99 -7.21 10.47
N MET A 28 -3.16 -7.71 10.91
CA MET A 28 -4.23 -6.85 11.44
C MET A 28 -3.76 -5.94 12.58
N SER A 29 -2.81 -6.39 13.40
CA SER A 29 -2.19 -5.59 14.47
C SER A 29 -1.41 -4.40 13.92
N ALA A 30 -0.67 -4.58 12.83
CA ALA A 30 0.07 -3.52 12.15
C ALA A 30 -0.90 -2.48 11.56
N ILE A 31 -1.97 -2.92 10.88
CA ILE A 31 -3.00 -2.01 10.35
C ILE A 31 -3.63 -1.17 11.48
N LYS A 32 -3.97 -1.80 12.61
CA LYS A 32 -4.52 -1.10 13.79
C LYS A 32 -3.54 -0.09 14.38
N GLN A 33 -2.27 -0.47 14.54
CA GLN A 33 -1.25 0.42 15.08
C GLN A 33 -1.03 1.64 14.17
N ASN A 34 -0.91 1.42 12.86
CA ASN A 34 -0.70 2.48 11.88
C ASN A 34 -1.89 3.46 11.83
N LEU A 35 -3.13 2.95 11.86
CA LEU A 35 -4.31 3.80 11.88
C LEU A 35 -4.38 4.63 13.17
N ASN A 36 -4.05 4.05 14.33
CA ASN A 36 -4.05 4.75 15.61
C ASN A 36 -2.94 5.79 15.73
N ALA A 37 -1.74 5.51 15.19
CA ALA A 37 -0.58 6.38 15.32
C ALA A 37 -0.63 7.59 14.37
N SER A 38 -1.07 7.35 13.13
CA SER A 38 -0.87 8.32 12.04
C SER A 38 -2.00 8.37 11.01
N GLY A 39 -2.99 7.47 11.08
CA GLY A 39 -4.05 7.34 10.08
C GLY A 39 -3.59 6.60 8.81
N TYR A 40 -2.41 5.98 8.85
CA TYR A 40 -1.88 5.18 7.75
C TYR A 40 -2.51 3.79 7.76
N VAL A 41 -2.94 3.34 6.60
CA VAL A 41 -3.36 1.95 6.38
C VAL A 41 -2.13 1.07 6.19
N THR A 42 -1.24 1.51 5.30
CA THR A 42 -0.01 0.81 4.94
C THR A 42 0.95 1.78 4.23
N SER A 43 2.19 1.35 4.04
CA SER A 43 3.24 2.10 3.37
C SER A 43 3.90 1.23 2.30
N PHE A 44 4.16 1.81 1.15
CA PHE A 44 4.78 1.17 0.00
C PHE A 44 6.20 1.72 -0.17
N ASP A 45 7.20 0.87 -0.01
CA ASP A 45 8.59 1.19 -0.32
C ASP A 45 8.92 0.58 -1.68
N GLU A 46 9.55 1.31 -2.61
CA GLU A 46 9.97 0.77 -3.91
C GLU A 46 10.75 -0.54 -3.78
N ASN A 47 11.51 -0.72 -2.68
CA ASN A 47 12.30 -1.91 -2.41
C ASN A 47 11.53 -3.00 -1.63
N LYS A 48 10.44 -2.68 -0.92
CA LYS A 48 9.65 -3.62 -0.09
C LYS A 48 8.25 -3.91 -0.62
N ILE A 49 7.79 -3.14 -1.60
CA ILE A 49 6.65 -3.48 -2.45
C ILE A 49 6.84 -4.91 -2.94
N CYS A 50 8.08 -5.30 -3.24
CA CYS A 50 8.50 -6.65 -3.56
C CYS A 50 7.94 -7.70 -2.57
N ASP A 51 8.17 -7.57 -1.27
CA ASP A 51 7.84 -8.64 -0.31
C ASP A 51 6.33 -8.75 -0.06
N ASP A 52 5.64 -7.61 0.02
CA ASP A 52 4.21 -7.56 0.32
C ASP A 52 3.32 -7.86 -0.90
N ILE A 53 3.78 -7.51 -2.10
CA ILE A 53 2.97 -7.51 -3.31
C ILE A 53 3.35 -8.65 -4.28
N LEU A 54 4.58 -9.22 -4.23
CA LEU A 54 4.96 -10.34 -5.11
C LEU A 54 4.33 -11.69 -4.72
N GLU A 55 3.91 -11.90 -3.47
CA GLU A 55 3.21 -13.13 -3.10
C GLU A 55 1.82 -13.26 -3.77
N GLU A 56 1.32 -12.17 -4.36
CA GLU A 56 0.03 -12.10 -5.04
C GLU A 56 0.17 -12.34 -6.55
N GLN A 57 -0.69 -13.17 -7.16
CA GLN A 57 -0.68 -13.43 -8.62
C GLN A 57 -0.97 -12.17 -9.46
N ASN A 58 -1.74 -11.21 -8.92
CA ASN A 58 -2.11 -9.97 -9.62
C ASN A 58 -1.97 -8.74 -8.69
N PRO A 59 -0.72 -8.32 -8.44
CA PRO A 59 -0.41 -7.30 -7.46
C PRO A 59 -1.10 -5.94 -7.69
N ILE A 60 -0.97 -5.43 -8.92
CA ILE A 60 -1.54 -4.15 -9.32
C ILE A 60 -3.07 -4.23 -9.33
N GLY A 61 -3.62 -5.33 -9.84
CA GLY A 61 -5.07 -5.54 -9.87
C GLY A 61 -5.68 -5.59 -8.47
N ASN A 62 -5.03 -6.27 -7.53
CA ASN A 62 -5.50 -6.39 -6.15
C ASN A 62 -5.41 -5.06 -5.41
N PHE A 63 -4.32 -4.31 -5.61
CA PHE A 63 -4.20 -2.94 -5.10
C PHE A 63 -5.28 -2.01 -5.65
N LEU A 64 -5.49 -1.98 -6.97
CA LEU A 64 -6.56 -1.19 -7.59
C LEU A 64 -7.95 -1.60 -7.09
N ASN A 65 -8.17 -2.89 -6.90
CA ASN A 65 -9.43 -3.40 -6.36
C ASN A 65 -9.65 -2.95 -4.91
N LEU A 66 -8.62 -2.97 -4.06
CA LEU A 66 -8.69 -2.42 -2.70
C LEU A 66 -9.10 -0.94 -2.74
N ILE A 67 -8.42 -0.11 -3.53
CA ILE A 67 -8.74 1.32 -3.65
C ILE A 67 -10.19 1.53 -4.11
N LYS A 68 -10.64 0.77 -5.09
CA LYS A 68 -12.02 0.81 -5.58
C LYS A 68 -13.03 0.43 -4.49
N VAL A 69 -12.79 -0.66 -3.75
CA VAL A 69 -13.69 -1.13 -2.69
C VAL A 69 -13.77 -0.13 -1.55
N LEU A 70 -12.64 0.45 -1.13
CA LEU A 70 -12.59 1.48 -0.09
C LEU A 70 -13.37 2.73 -0.51
N LYS A 71 -13.14 3.26 -1.72
CA LYS A 71 -13.88 4.41 -2.25
C LYS A 71 -15.38 4.14 -2.37
N ASN A 72 -15.77 2.95 -2.82
CA ASN A 72 -17.19 2.55 -2.91
C ASN A 72 -17.87 2.49 -1.54
N ARG A 73 -17.11 2.28 -0.46
CA ARG A 73 -17.61 2.29 0.92
C ARG A 73 -17.60 3.69 1.55
N GLY A 74 -17.20 4.71 0.78
CA GLY A 74 -17.15 6.11 1.24
C GLY A 74 -15.81 6.53 1.84
N ALA A 75 -14.78 5.68 1.79
CA ALA A 75 -13.47 6.06 2.31
C ALA A 75 -12.85 7.18 1.47
N GLN A 76 -12.44 8.26 2.14
CA GLN A 76 -11.60 9.30 1.57
C GLN A 76 -10.14 8.85 1.70
N LEU A 77 -9.46 8.73 0.56
CA LEU A 77 -8.13 8.16 0.48
C LEU A 77 -7.14 9.20 -0.01
N LYS A 78 -6.03 9.31 0.70
CA LYS A 78 -4.91 10.17 0.34
C LYS A 78 -3.64 9.34 0.23
N PHE A 79 -2.81 9.66 -0.75
CA PHE A 79 -1.47 9.08 -0.87
C PHE A 79 -0.45 10.17 -0.63
N ILE A 80 0.52 9.91 0.25
CA ILE A 80 1.58 10.88 0.54
C ILE A 80 2.92 10.22 0.26
N GLU A 81 3.76 10.88 -0.53
CA GLU A 81 5.17 10.51 -0.61
C GLU A 81 5.90 11.02 0.64
N GLN A 82 6.59 10.14 1.35
CA GLN A 82 7.48 10.53 2.43
C GLN A 82 8.93 10.33 1.99
N THR A 83 9.67 11.43 1.99
CA THR A 83 11.12 11.51 1.78
C THR A 83 11.76 12.11 3.03
N GLY A 84 12.32 11.27 3.90
CA GLY A 84 12.88 11.70 5.19
C GLY A 84 11.81 11.82 6.29
N ASP A 85 12.00 12.77 7.21
CA ASP A 85 11.17 12.90 8.43
C ASP A 85 9.89 13.73 8.23
N GLU A 86 9.77 14.46 7.12
CA GLU A 86 8.60 15.29 6.84
C GLU A 86 7.60 14.58 5.90
N PRO A 87 6.28 14.67 6.16
CA PRO A 87 5.26 14.19 5.24
C PRO A 87 5.35 15.05 3.96
N GLY A 88 5.63 14.42 2.83
CA GLY A 88 5.78 15.10 1.55
C GLY A 88 4.44 15.34 0.86
N GLU A 89 4.49 15.46 -0.47
CA GLU A 89 3.34 15.88 -1.26
C GLU A 89 2.28 14.79 -1.42
N GLU A 90 1.05 15.23 -1.62
CA GLU A 90 -0.05 14.34 -1.99
C GLU A 90 0.16 13.84 -3.42
N LEU A 91 0.16 12.51 -3.60
CA LEU A 91 0.31 11.88 -4.90
C LEU A 91 -1.04 11.50 -5.51
N PRO A 92 -1.26 11.77 -6.81
CA PRO A 92 -2.37 11.18 -7.53
C PRO A 92 -2.17 9.67 -7.70
N LEU A 93 -3.27 8.92 -7.80
CA LEU A 93 -3.23 7.45 -7.94
C LEU A 93 -2.36 6.99 -9.13
N SER A 94 -2.32 7.75 -10.22
CA SER A 94 -1.46 7.43 -11.37
C SER A 94 0.03 7.40 -11.01
N GLN A 95 0.51 8.33 -10.18
CA GLN A 95 1.90 8.33 -9.72
C GLN A 95 2.18 7.18 -8.75
N VAL A 96 1.22 6.84 -7.89
CA VAL A 96 1.32 5.66 -7.02
C VAL A 96 1.42 4.38 -7.84
N LEU A 97 0.63 4.24 -8.91
CA LEU A 97 0.71 3.08 -9.80
C LEU A 97 2.07 2.98 -10.49
N ASN A 98 2.63 4.10 -10.97
CA ASN A 98 3.98 4.12 -11.54
C ASN A 98 5.05 3.70 -10.52
N TYR A 99 4.86 4.04 -9.23
CA TYR A 99 5.75 3.62 -8.15
C TYR A 99 5.65 2.10 -7.91
N VAL A 100 4.43 1.56 -7.85
CA VAL A 100 4.19 0.11 -7.70
C VAL A 100 4.74 -0.67 -8.90
N GLU A 101 4.53 -0.20 -10.12
CA GLU A 101 5.05 -0.83 -11.35
C GLU A 101 6.58 -0.89 -11.36
N ARG A 102 7.25 0.21 -10.96
CA ARG A 102 8.71 0.24 -10.84
C ARG A 102 9.22 -0.73 -9.78
N GLY A 103 8.60 -0.78 -8.61
CA GLY A 103 8.94 -1.74 -7.56
C GLY A 103 8.83 -3.18 -8.05
N LEU A 104 7.75 -3.51 -8.77
CA LEU A 104 7.55 -4.84 -9.35
C LEU A 104 8.59 -5.20 -10.43
N ASP A 105 9.01 -4.24 -11.27
CA ASP A 105 10.06 -4.48 -12.27
C ASP A 105 11.41 -4.77 -11.60
N ILE A 106 11.76 -4.01 -10.56
CA ILE A 106 12.96 -4.24 -9.74
C ILE A 106 12.94 -5.63 -9.12
N ALA A 107 11.82 -5.99 -8.48
CA ALA A 107 11.64 -7.28 -7.83
C ALA A 107 11.84 -8.46 -8.80
N ARG A 108 11.22 -8.38 -9.97
CA ARG A 108 11.35 -9.39 -11.03
C ARG A 108 12.78 -9.49 -11.57
N ARG A 109 13.52 -8.39 -11.64
CA ARG A 109 14.94 -8.42 -12.02
C ARG A 109 15.76 -9.13 -10.95
N ILE A 110 15.54 -8.82 -9.67
CA ILE A 110 16.22 -9.48 -8.55
C ILE A 110 15.93 -10.98 -8.53
N GLU A 111 14.68 -11.43 -8.74
CA GLU A 111 14.38 -12.87 -8.83
C GLU A 111 15.10 -13.56 -10.00
N ARG A 112 15.18 -12.90 -11.17
CA ARG A 112 15.88 -13.44 -12.35
C ARG A 112 17.39 -13.47 -12.17
N GLU A 113 17.95 -12.46 -11.51
CA GLU A 113 19.39 -12.33 -11.26
C GLU A 113 19.85 -13.14 -10.03
N GLY A 114 18.96 -13.36 -9.07
CA GLY A 114 19.16 -14.12 -7.83
C GLY A 114 18.82 -15.61 -7.92
N GLY A 115 18.34 -16.09 -9.08
CA GLY A 115 18.12 -17.52 -9.38
C GLY A 115 19.41 -18.34 -9.58
N GLN A 116 20.56 -17.80 -9.19
CA GLN A 116 21.84 -18.50 -9.07
C GLN A 116 22.36 -18.36 -7.64
N ASN A 117 21.92 -19.25 -6.76
CA ASN A 117 22.68 -19.69 -5.58
C ASN A 117 22.34 -21.14 -5.29
#